data_AF-S7W7U4-F1
#
_entry.id   AF-S7W7U4-F1
#
_cell.length_a   1.000
_cell.length_b   1.000
_cell.length_c   1.000
_cell.angle_alpha   90.00
_cell.angle_beta   90.00
_cell.angle_gamma   90.00
#
_symmetry.space_group_name_H-M   'P 1'
#
loop_
_entity.id
_entity.type
_entity.pdbx_description
1 polymer ?
#
loop_
_entity_poly.entity_id
_entity_poly.type
_entity_poly.pdbx_seq_one_letter_code
_entity_poly.pdbx_strand_id
1 'polypeptide(L)'
;FHEQQFKIKYFVDMLKYKNVQIPMQVIENGIIEFYSAIITKSGIILAFLMNNPFGIKQDTLVNRTLGQIFMAIHIVHKDLINLSLQLDFISIRLSFYIIRTFYRLIVVLLVDLIDIFRNRNYNILKNRYDSVEYDLDTVILASIVFSVACFVYYNIFLYYFYFLGIIFIL
;
A
#
# COMPACT_ATOMS: atom_id res chain seq x y z
N PHE A 1 10.57 16.39 6.14
CA PHE A 1 10.09 16.21 4.75
C PHE A 1 11.04 16.78 3.70
N HIS A 2 11.53 18.02 3.84
CA HIS A 2 12.50 18.61 2.89
C HIS A 2 13.85 17.87 2.82
N GLU A 3 14.34 17.30 3.92
CA GLU A 3 15.66 16.65 4.00
C GLU A 3 15.72 15.27 3.32
N GLN A 4 14.61 14.51 3.32
CA GLN A 4 14.52 13.21 2.64
C GLN A 4 14.37 13.38 1.12
N GLN A 5 13.63 14.40 0.66
CA GLN A 5 13.56 14.74 -0.76
C GLN A 5 14.91 15.21 -1.31
N PHE A 6 15.72 15.88 -0.49
CA PHE A 6 17.07 16.29 -0.86
C PHE A 6 18.01 15.10 -1.06
N LYS A 7 17.94 14.08 -0.21
CA LYS A 7 18.74 12.85 -0.35
C LYS A 7 18.38 12.03 -1.60
N ILE A 8 17.09 11.94 -1.94
CA ILE A 8 16.64 11.21 -3.14
C ILE A 8 17.07 11.95 -4.41
N LYS A 9 16.95 13.29 -4.44
CA LYS A 9 17.38 14.10 -5.58
C LYS A 9 18.90 14.04 -5.80
N TYR A 10 19.69 14.12 -4.73
CA TYR A 10 21.14 13.97 -4.81
C TYR A 10 21.57 12.56 -5.24
N PHE A 11 20.85 11.52 -4.82
CA PHE A 11 21.11 10.15 -5.24
C PHE A 11 20.83 9.97 -6.74
N VAL A 12 19.70 10.48 -7.23
CA VAL A 12 19.35 10.45 -8.66
C VAL A 12 20.31 11.29 -9.52
N ASP A 13 20.74 12.45 -9.04
CA ASP A 13 21.69 13.30 -9.75
C ASP A 13 23.12 12.72 -9.72
N MET A 14 23.50 12.03 -8.64
CA MET A 14 24.78 11.29 -8.56
C MET A 14 24.80 10.08 -9.51
N LEU A 15 23.66 9.40 -9.70
CA LEU A 15 23.51 8.31 -10.68
C LEU A 15 23.54 8.82 -12.13
N LYS A 16 23.17 10.08 -12.38
CA LYS A 16 23.25 10.70 -13.72
C LYS A 16 24.64 11.22 -14.07
N TYR A 17 25.40 11.72 -13.09
CA TYR A 17 26.68 12.40 -13.35
C TYR A 17 27.88 11.46 -13.45
N LYS A 18 27.72 10.24 -12.95
CA LYS A 18 28.72 9.18 -13.04
C LYS A 18 28.10 8.09 -13.92
N ASN A 19 28.72 7.79 -15.06
CA ASN A 19 28.50 6.55 -15.85
C ASN A 19 28.89 5.30 -15.03
N VAL A 20 28.54 5.26 -13.75
CA VAL A 20 28.61 4.09 -12.90
C VAL A 20 27.39 3.28 -13.29
N GLN A 21 27.59 2.37 -14.24
CA GLN A 21 26.71 1.22 -14.37
C GLN A 21 26.78 0.48 -13.02
N ILE A 22 25.87 0.82 -12.11
CA ILE A 22 25.68 0.01 -10.93
C ILE A 22 25.27 -1.37 -11.45
N PRO A 23 25.98 -2.44 -11.08
CA PRO A 23 25.63 -3.78 -11.55
C PRO A 23 24.17 -4.05 -11.19
N MET A 24 23.40 -4.58 -12.13
CA MET A 24 21.96 -4.78 -11.97
C MET A 24 21.61 -5.53 -10.68
N GLN A 25 22.44 -6.53 -10.35
CA GLN A 25 22.37 -7.30 -9.11
C GLN A 25 22.46 -6.46 -7.82
N VAL A 26 23.19 -5.35 -7.82
CA VAL A 26 23.30 -4.46 -6.65
C VAL A 26 22.00 -3.69 -6.43
N ILE A 27 21.31 -3.31 -7.51
CA ILE A 27 20.02 -2.60 -7.42
C ILE A 27 18.91 -3.57 -7.00
N GLU A 28 18.90 -4.80 -7.55
CA GLU A 28 17.99 -5.87 -7.16
C GLU A 28 18.11 -6.19 -5.67
N ASN A 29 19.34 -6.43 -5.19
CA ASN A 29 19.60 -6.69 -3.78
C ASN A 29 19.18 -5.51 -2.89
N GLY A 30 19.40 -4.27 -3.34
CA GLY A 30 18.99 -3.08 -2.61
C GLY A 30 17.46 -2.96 -2.41
N ILE A 31 16.66 -3.32 -3.43
CA ILE A 31 15.19 -3.35 -3.29
C ILE A 31 14.75 -4.47 -2.36
N ILE A 32 15.30 -5.67 -2.51
CA ILE A 32 14.97 -6.80 -1.64
C ILE A 32 15.31 -6.48 -0.18
N GLU A 33 16.48 -5.90 0.07
CA GLU A 33 16.90 -5.45 1.41
C GLU A 33 15.97 -4.36 1.96
N PHE A 34 15.57 -3.39 1.15
CA PHE A 34 14.63 -2.34 1.55
C PHE A 34 13.29 -2.91 1.98
N TYR A 35 12.69 -3.80 1.19
CA TYR A 35 11.41 -4.42 1.53
C TYR A 35 11.53 -5.38 2.71
N SER A 36 12.61 -6.16 2.79
CA SER A 36 12.92 -6.98 3.96
C SER A 36 13.01 -6.13 5.23
N ALA A 37 13.69 -4.98 5.18
CA ALA A 37 13.80 -4.06 6.31
C ALA A 37 12.45 -3.45 6.72
N ILE A 38 11.57 -3.12 5.76
CA ILE A 38 10.20 -2.65 6.05
C ILE A 38 9.41 -3.73 6.78
N ILE A 39 9.45 -4.97 6.28
CA ILE A 39 8.77 -6.12 6.91
C ILE A 39 9.32 -6.27 8.33
N THR A 40 10.63 -6.41 8.52
CA THR A 40 11.21 -6.57 9.87
C THR A 40 10.82 -5.44 10.82
N LYS A 41 10.91 -4.17 10.38
CA LYS A 41 10.51 -3.02 11.21
C LYS A 41 9.02 -3.03 11.55
N SER A 42 8.16 -3.36 10.59
CA SER A 42 6.71 -3.44 10.83
C SER A 42 6.36 -4.55 11.83
N GLY A 43 7.04 -5.70 11.79
CA GLY A 43 6.89 -6.77 12.77
C GLY A 43 7.30 -6.34 14.20
N ILE A 44 8.41 -5.59 14.32
CA ILE A 44 8.86 -5.04 15.61
C ILE A 44 7.85 -4.04 16.17
N ILE A 45 7.37 -3.12 15.33
CA ILE A 45 6.35 -2.14 15.72
C ILE A 45 5.11 -2.89 16.19
N LEU A 46 4.65 -3.88 15.44
CA LEU A 46 3.46 -4.63 15.81
C LEU A 46 3.60 -5.39 17.14
N ALA A 47 4.75 -6.04 17.36
CA ALA A 47 5.06 -6.68 18.64
C ALA A 47 5.09 -5.66 19.80
N PHE A 48 5.62 -4.45 19.56
CA PHE A 48 5.57 -3.37 20.53
C PHE A 48 4.12 -2.94 20.83
N LEU A 49 3.28 -2.78 19.81
CA LEU A 49 1.87 -2.40 19.97
C LEU A 49 1.05 -3.42 20.73
N MET A 50 1.31 -4.71 20.52
CA MET A 50 0.66 -5.79 21.28
C MET A 50 0.99 -5.72 22.78
N ASN A 51 2.23 -5.36 23.11
CA ASN A 51 2.72 -5.28 24.49
C ASN A 51 2.41 -3.93 25.16
N ASN A 52 2.25 -2.85 24.38
CA ASN A 52 1.96 -1.49 24.85
C ASN A 52 0.91 -0.82 23.95
N PRO A 53 -0.40 -1.04 24.18
CA PRO A 53 -1.46 -0.55 23.29
C PRO A 53 -1.67 0.97 23.46
N PHE A 54 -0.72 1.79 23.04
CA PHE A 54 -0.84 3.27 22.92
C PHE A 54 -1.50 4.02 24.10
N GLY A 55 -1.44 3.47 25.32
CA GLY A 55 -2.15 4.04 26.48
C GLY A 55 -3.69 3.92 26.41
N ILE A 56 -4.25 3.22 25.42
CA ILE A 56 -5.67 2.93 25.32
C ILE A 56 -5.97 1.75 26.24
N LYS A 57 -6.87 1.94 27.21
CA LYS A 57 -7.43 0.85 28.01
C LYS A 57 -8.35 0.00 27.13
N GLN A 58 -7.78 -0.88 26.31
CA GLN A 58 -8.53 -1.90 25.59
C GLN A 58 -8.80 -3.11 26.48
N ASP A 59 -9.92 -3.79 26.21
CA ASP A 59 -10.18 -5.11 26.76
C ASP A 59 -9.05 -6.08 26.34
N THR A 60 -8.54 -6.86 27.30
CA THR A 60 -7.43 -7.79 27.08
C THR A 60 -7.71 -8.83 25.99
N LEU A 61 -8.97 -9.22 25.82
CA LEU A 61 -9.39 -10.15 24.78
C LEU A 61 -9.34 -9.49 23.40
N VAL A 62 -9.83 -8.26 23.29
CA VAL A 62 -9.83 -7.49 22.04
C VAL A 62 -8.40 -7.22 21.58
N ASN A 63 -7.52 -6.79 22.49
CA ASN A 63 -6.11 -6.54 22.17
C ASN A 63 -5.41 -7.84 21.70
N ARG A 64 -5.67 -8.96 22.37
CA ARG A 64 -5.09 -10.26 21.98
C ARG A 64 -5.54 -10.70 20.59
N THR A 65 -6.83 -10.64 20.31
CA THR A 65 -7.40 -11.08 19.04
C THR A 65 -6.96 -10.18 17.89
N LEU A 66 -7.01 -8.86 18.06
CA LEU A 66 -6.53 -7.91 17.04
C LEU A 66 -5.02 -8.05 16.80
N GLY A 67 -4.23 -8.19 17.86
CA GLY A 67 -2.79 -8.44 17.75
C GLY A 67 -2.47 -9.71 16.97
N GLN A 68 -3.20 -10.80 17.24
CA GLN A 68 -3.06 -12.05 16.48
C GLN A 68 -3.43 -11.89 15.00
N ILE A 69 -4.51 -11.17 14.68
CA ILE A 69 -4.91 -10.89 13.30
C ILE A 69 -3.80 -10.12 12.57
N PHE A 70 -3.28 -9.05 13.17
CA PHE A 70 -2.21 -8.28 12.55
C PHE A 70 -0.92 -9.09 12.39
N MET A 71 -0.59 -9.96 13.35
CA MET A 71 0.59 -10.83 13.26
C MET A 71 0.42 -11.85 12.14
N ALA A 72 -0.77 -12.44 12.00
CA ALA A 72 -1.08 -13.34 10.90
C ALA A 72 -0.95 -12.63 9.55
N ILE A 73 -1.51 -11.41 9.42
CA ILE A 73 -1.37 -10.59 8.22
C ILE A 73 0.12 -10.31 7.93
N HIS A 74 0.90 -9.96 8.96
CA HIS A 74 2.33 -9.69 8.82
C HIS A 74 3.12 -10.91 8.32
N ILE A 75 2.84 -12.09 8.86
CA ILE A 75 3.46 -13.35 8.43
C ILE A 75 3.10 -13.64 6.97
N VAL A 76 1.82 -13.53 6.60
CA VAL A 76 1.37 -13.73 5.22
C VAL A 76 2.07 -12.78 4.26
N HIS A 77 2.26 -11.50 4.63
CA HIS A 77 3.01 -10.54 3.80
C HIS A 77 4.46 -10.94 3.61
N LYS A 78 5.12 -11.38 4.69
CA LYS A 78 6.51 -11.86 4.64
C LYS A 78 6.64 -13.05 3.69
N ASP A 79 5.74 -14.03 3.82
CA ASP A 79 5.79 -15.25 3.02
C ASP A 79 5.48 -14.99 1.54
N LEU A 80 4.52 -14.10 1.24
CA LEU A 80 4.21 -13.68 -0.13
C LEU A 80 5.39 -12.98 -0.81
N ILE A 81 6.10 -12.12 -0.08
CA ILE A 81 7.30 -11.44 -0.60
C ILE A 81 8.39 -12.48 -0.87
N ASN A 82 8.65 -13.39 0.06
CA ASN A 82 9.64 -14.47 -0.15
C ASN A 82 9.29 -15.35 -1.36
N LEU A 83 8.01 -15.71 -1.53
CA LEU A 83 7.55 -16.47 -2.69
C LEU A 83 7.78 -15.71 -3.99
N SER A 84 7.52 -14.40 -4.00
CA SER A 84 7.69 -13.58 -5.20
C SER A 84 9.13 -13.50 -5.70
N LEU A 85 10.13 -13.66 -4.83
CA LEU A 85 11.55 -13.71 -5.20
C LEU A 85 11.92 -14.99 -5.96
N GLN A 86 11.10 -16.04 -5.86
CA GLN A 86 11.31 -17.32 -6.54
C GLN A 86 10.57 -17.40 -7.88
N LEU A 87 9.76 -16.39 -8.20
CA LEU A 87 9.00 -16.35 -9.44
C LEU A 87 9.89 -15.98 -10.63
N ASP A 88 9.55 -16.53 -11.79
CA ASP A 88 10.17 -16.14 -13.04
C ASP A 88 9.67 -14.76 -13.50
N PHE A 89 10.42 -14.15 -14.42
CA PHE A 89 10.13 -12.80 -14.92
C PHE A 89 8.72 -12.66 -15.50
N ILE A 90 8.21 -13.70 -16.19
CA ILE A 90 6.87 -13.68 -16.78
C ILE A 90 5.81 -13.64 -15.68
N SER A 91 5.94 -14.47 -14.65
CA SER A 91 5.02 -14.47 -13.51
C SER A 91 5.06 -13.14 -12.76
N ILE A 92 6.24 -12.55 -12.54
CA ILE A 92 6.37 -11.22 -11.92
C ILE A 92 5.61 -10.15 -12.72
N ARG A 93 5.75 -10.16 -14.05
CA ARG A 93 5.03 -9.23 -14.94
C ARG A 93 3.52 -9.43 -14.90
N LEU A 94 3.06 -10.67 -14.86
CA LEU A 94 1.64 -10.99 -14.75
C LEU A 94 1.08 -10.53 -13.39
N SER A 95 1.79 -10.80 -12.29
CA SER A 95 1.44 -10.33 -10.95
C SER A 95 1.35 -8.81 -10.89
N PHE A 96 2.28 -8.09 -11.52
CA PHE A 96 2.23 -6.63 -11.60
C PHE A 96 1.00 -6.14 -12.38
N TYR A 97 0.67 -6.77 -13.51
CA TYR A 97 -0.51 -6.38 -14.29
C TYR A 97 -1.80 -6.56 -13.47
N ILE A 98 -1.91 -7.66 -12.75
CA ILE A 98 -3.03 -7.94 -11.84
C ILE A 98 -3.07 -6.88 -10.74
N ILE A 99 -1.97 -6.64 -10.02
CA ILE A 99 -1.95 -5.70 -8.90
C ILE A 99 -2.21 -4.26 -9.35
N ARG A 100 -1.70 -3.85 -10.52
CA ARG A 100 -1.96 -2.54 -11.13
C ARG A 100 -3.44 -2.35 -11.44
N THR A 101 -4.10 -3.41 -11.92
CA THR A 101 -5.54 -3.37 -12.22
C THR A 101 -6.33 -3.19 -10.94
N PHE A 102 -6.05 -3.98 -9.90
CA PHE A 102 -6.68 -3.83 -8.59
C PHE A 102 -6.40 -2.46 -7.96
N TYR A 103 -5.17 -1.95 -8.06
CA TYR A 103 -4.80 -0.63 -7.57
C TYR A 103 -5.64 0.47 -8.22
N ARG A 104 -5.84 0.42 -9.54
CA ARG A 104 -6.69 1.38 -10.25
C ARG A 104 -8.14 1.29 -9.78
N LEU A 105 -8.69 0.08 -9.67
CA LEU A 105 -10.07 -0.14 -9.26
C LEU A 105 -10.32 0.39 -7.84
N ILE A 106 -9.43 0.11 -6.89
CA ILE A 106 -9.60 0.56 -5.50
C ILE A 106 -9.46 2.09 -5.38
N VAL A 107 -8.58 2.72 -6.17
CA VAL A 107 -8.44 4.18 -6.18
C VAL A 107 -9.69 4.85 -6.74
N VAL A 108 -10.23 4.35 -7.85
CA VAL A 108 -11.49 4.86 -8.41
C VAL A 108 -12.61 4.72 -7.39
N LEU A 109 -12.76 3.55 -6.76
CA LEU A 109 -13.74 3.33 -5.70
C LEU A 109 -13.59 4.34 -4.54
N LEU A 110 -12.37 4.59 -4.08
CA LEU A 110 -12.12 5.56 -3.01
C LEU A 110 -12.49 6.99 -3.41
N VAL A 111 -12.20 7.40 -4.65
CA VAL A 111 -12.60 8.72 -5.17
C VAL A 111 -14.12 8.83 -5.23
N ASP A 112 -14.81 7.81 -5.76
CA ASP A 112 -16.27 7.79 -5.87
C ASP A 112 -16.93 7.87 -4.48
N LEU A 113 -16.40 7.15 -3.48
CA LEU A 113 -16.89 7.21 -2.09
C LEU A 113 -16.68 8.60 -1.47
N ILE A 114 -15.56 9.26 -1.77
CA ILE A 114 -15.32 10.64 -1.33
C ILE A 114 -16.34 11.60 -1.94
N ASP A 115 -16.73 11.39 -3.20
CA ASP A 115 -17.76 12.20 -3.85
C ASP A 115 -19.14 11.99 -3.22
N ILE A 116 -19.48 10.76 -2.82
CA ILE A 116 -20.70 10.46 -2.04
C ILE A 116 -20.70 11.22 -0.71
N PHE A 117 -19.61 11.19 0.06
CA PHE A 117 -19.50 11.95 1.32
C PHE A 117 -19.61 13.47 1.14
N ARG A 118 -19.33 13.96 -0.06
CA ARG A 118 -19.45 15.38 -0.42
C ARG A 118 -20.81 15.75 -0.99
N ASN A 119 -21.75 14.80 -1.08
CA ASN A 119 -23.05 15.00 -1.73
C ASN A 119 -22.91 15.45 -3.18
N ARG A 120 -21.96 14.87 -3.92
CA ARG A 120 -21.70 15.19 -5.34
C ARG A 120 -21.74 13.94 -6.18
N ASN A 121 -22.26 14.07 -7.39
CA ASN A 121 -22.20 13.02 -8.40
C ASN A 121 -21.70 13.62 -9.72
N TYR A 122 -20.79 12.91 -10.40
CA TYR A 122 -20.31 13.34 -11.71
C TYR A 122 -21.30 12.93 -12.79
N ASN A 123 -21.88 13.93 -13.47
CA ASN A 123 -22.80 13.72 -14.55
C ASN A 123 -22.06 13.62 -15.89
N ILE A 124 -21.93 12.40 -16.40
CA ILE A 124 -21.23 12.12 -17.67
C ILE A 124 -21.88 12.86 -18.84
N LEU A 125 -23.22 13.01 -18.84
CA LEU A 125 -23.96 13.66 -19.93
C LEU A 125 -23.71 15.17 -20.02
N LYS A 126 -23.48 15.81 -18.87
CA LYS A 126 -23.27 17.27 -18.75
C LYS A 126 -21.82 17.66 -18.45
N ASN A 127 -20.93 16.67 -18.32
CA ASN A 127 -19.51 16.83 -18.03
C ASN A 127 -19.24 17.76 -16.82
N ARG A 128 -20.01 17.61 -15.73
CA ARG A 128 -19.91 18.42 -14.51
C ARG A 128 -20.34 17.64 -13.26
N TYR A 129 -19.97 18.15 -12.09
CA TYR A 129 -20.49 17.66 -10.80
C TYR A 129 -21.83 18.32 -10.47
N ASP A 130 -22.86 17.50 -10.23
CA ASP A 130 -24.16 17.93 -9.72
C ASP A 130 -24.22 17.61 -8.21
N SER A 131 -24.88 18.48 -7.43
CA SER A 131 -25.19 18.21 -6.02
C SER A 131 -26.33 17.21 -5.92
N VAL A 132 -26.14 16.16 -5.13
CA VAL A 132 -27.13 15.10 -4.91
C VAL A 132 -27.34 14.95 -3.41
N GLU A 133 -28.60 14.94 -2.98
CA GLU A 133 -28.94 14.58 -1.60
C GLU A 133 -28.99 13.06 -1.49
N TYR A 134 -28.06 12.49 -0.71
CA TYR A 134 -28.04 11.06 -0.41
C TYR A 134 -28.79 10.78 0.88
N ASP A 135 -29.57 9.70 0.89
CA ASP A 135 -30.20 9.20 2.11
C ASP A 135 -29.15 8.74 3.13
N LEU A 136 -29.50 8.82 4.42
CA LEU A 136 -28.62 8.43 5.53
C LEU A 136 -28.08 6.99 5.36
N ASP A 137 -28.91 6.07 4.91
CA ASP A 137 -28.54 4.67 4.70
C ASP A 137 -27.41 4.52 3.67
N THR A 138 -27.43 5.35 2.62
CA THR A 138 -26.40 5.36 1.57
C THR A 138 -25.07 5.87 2.12
N VAL A 139 -25.10 6.93 2.94
CA VAL A 139 -23.90 7.48 3.56
C VAL A 139 -23.28 6.50 4.57
N ILE A 140 -24.13 5.80 5.34
CA ILE A 140 -23.69 4.75 6.27
C ILE A 140 -23.03 3.60 5.50
N LEU A 141 -23.67 3.12 4.43
CA LEU A 141 -23.10 2.07 3.60
C LEU A 141 -21.77 2.49 2.97
N ALA A 142 -21.70 3.70 2.42
CA ALA A 142 -20.47 4.27 1.89
C ALA A 142 -19.36 4.33 2.94
N SER A 143 -19.69 4.63 4.20
CA SER A 143 -18.72 4.65 5.31
C SER A 143 -18.15 3.26 5.63
N ILE A 144 -18.98 2.23 5.60
CA ILE A 144 -18.55 0.84 5.81
C ILE A 144 -17.65 0.40 4.66
N VAL A 145 -18.10 0.61 3.41
CA VAL A 145 -17.34 0.26 2.21
C VAL A 145 -16.02 1.03 2.16
N PHE A 146 -16.02 2.31 2.51
CA PHE A 146 -14.81 3.14 2.58
C PHE A 146 -13.79 2.60 3.59
N SER A 147 -14.26 2.15 4.76
CA SER A 147 -13.38 1.58 5.79
C SER A 147 -12.71 0.29 5.29
N VAL A 148 -13.48 -0.60 4.65
CA VAL A 148 -12.96 -1.83 4.04
C VAL A 148 -12.02 -1.50 2.86
N ALA A 149 -12.39 -0.54 2.01
CA ALA A 149 -11.61 -0.13 0.86
C ALA A 149 -10.27 0.49 1.28
N CYS A 150 -10.22 1.29 2.35
CA CYS A 150 -8.98 1.83 2.89
C CYS A 150 -8.04 0.73 3.39
N PHE A 151 -8.59 -0.29 4.07
CA PHE A 151 -7.80 -1.43 4.52
C PHE A 151 -7.23 -2.22 3.34
N VAL A 152 -8.06 -2.51 2.34
CA VAL A 152 -7.64 -3.20 1.12
C VAL A 152 -6.63 -2.37 0.33
N TYR A 153 -6.85 -1.05 0.21
CA TYR A 153 -5.95 -0.12 -0.46
C TYR A 153 -4.55 -0.13 0.14
N TYR A 154 -4.43 -0.08 1.48
CA TYR A 154 -3.14 -0.12 2.16
C TYR A 154 -2.31 -1.35 1.73
N ASN A 155 -2.94 -2.52 1.67
CA ASN A 155 -2.27 -3.76 1.25
C ASN A 155 -1.89 -3.71 -0.25
N ILE A 156 -2.83 -3.35 -1.13
CA ILE A 156 -2.59 -3.29 -2.58
C ILE A 156 -1.51 -2.25 -2.92
N PHE A 157 -1.52 -1.10 -2.24
CA PHE A 157 -0.52 -0.04 -2.41
C PHE A 157 0.89 -0.57 -2.18
N LEU A 158 1.13 -1.29 -1.08
CA LEU A 158 2.45 -1.86 -0.78
C LEU A 158 2.92 -2.83 -1.88
N TYR A 159 2.06 -3.74 -2.33
CA TYR A 159 2.41 -4.69 -3.40
C TYR A 159 2.60 -4.00 -4.75
N TYR A 160 1.81 -2.97 -5.06
CA TYR A 160 1.97 -2.20 -6.30
C TYR A 160 3.36 -1.58 -6.39
N PHE A 161 3.82 -0.90 -5.32
CA PHE A 161 5.17 -0.32 -5.28
C PHE A 161 6.26 -1.37 -5.30
N TYR A 162 6.05 -2.52 -4.64
CA TYR A 162 6.99 -3.64 -4.64
C TYR A 162 7.25 -4.18 -6.04
N PHE A 163 6.19 -4.56 -6.76
CA PHE A 163 6.32 -5.09 -8.11
C PHE A 163 6.78 -4.02 -9.11
N LEU A 164 6.36 -2.76 -8.94
CA LEU A 164 6.86 -1.65 -9.74
C LEU A 164 8.37 -1.48 -9.58
N GLY A 165 8.88 -1.56 -8.35
CA GLY A 165 10.30 -1.49 -8.05
C GLY A 165 11.08 -2.63 -8.72
N ILE A 166 10.58 -3.87 -8.62
CA ILE A 166 11.22 -5.03 -9.25
C ILE A 166 11.26 -4.90 -10.78
N ILE A 167 10.15 -4.53 -11.42
CA ILE A 167 10.07 -4.39 -12.89
C ILE A 167 10.85 -3.19 -13.39
N PHE A 168 10.98 -2.12 -12.61
CA PHE A 168 11.82 -0.99 -12.98
C PHE A 168 13.30 -1.39 -13.05
N ILE A 169 13.69 -2.40 -12.28
CA ILE A 169 15.01 -2.99 -12.35
C ILE A 169 15.03 -3.95 -13.55
N LEU A 170 14.39 -5.12 -13.48
CA LEU A 170 14.47 -6.17 -14.52
C LEU A 170 14.25 -5.69 -15.97
#